data_AF-A0A9E5HIT3-F1
#
_entry.id   AF-A0A9E5HIT3-F1
#
_cell.length_a   1.000
_cell.length_b   1.000
_cell.length_c   1.000
_cell.angle_alpha   90.00
_cell.angle_beta   90.00
_cell.angle_gamma   90.00
#
_symmetry.space_group_name_H-M   'P 1'
#
loop_
_entity.id
_entity.type
_entity.pdbx_description
1 polymer ?
#
loop_
_entity_poly.entity_id
_entity_poly.type
_entity_poly.pdbx_seq_one_letter_code
_entity_poly.pdbx_strand_id
1 'polypeptide(L)' 'MHIIIGLILAFVLLAIFRNRRTRICRWRRDRSGDNHAGFMFKCMMCGAETRMLRETPPNFCMKTNQSTK' A
#
# COMPACT_ATOMS: atom_id res chain seq x y z
N MET A 1 -0.76 10.99 35.23
CA MET A 1 -0.33 11.91 34.16
C MET A 1 0.44 11.21 33.04
N HIS A 2 1.52 10.46 33.31
CA HIS A 2 2.32 9.79 32.27
C HIS A 2 1.57 8.71 31.48
N ILE A 3 0.64 8.00 32.13
CA ILE A 3 -0.20 6.99 31.46
C ILE A 3 -1.02 7.63 30.34
N ILE A 4 -1.62 8.80 30.58
CA ILE A 4 -2.42 9.52 29.59
C ILE A 4 -1.56 9.97 28.41
N ILE A 5 -0.35 10.48 28.69
CA ILE A 5 0.60 10.92 27.65
C ILE A 5 1.03 9.74 26.77
N GLY A 6 1.35 8.59 27.37
CA GLY A 6 1.70 7.38 26.63
C GLY A 6 0.56 6.88 25.74
N LEU A 7 -0.68 6.95 26.23
CA LEU A 7 -1.86 6.50 25.49
C LEU A 7 -2.15 7.41 24.29
N ILE A 8 -2.04 8.73 24.46
CA ILE A 8 -2.18 9.69 23.36
C ILE A 8 -1.09 9.46 22.30
N LEU A 9 0.17 9.31 22.71
CA LEU A 9 1.29 9.02 21.80
C LEU A 9 1.07 7.73 21.00
N ALA A 10 0.67 6.65 21.66
CA ALA A 10 0.36 5.39 21.00
C ALA A 10 -0.76 5.54 19.96
N PHE A 11 -1.82 6.29 20.30
CA PHE A 11 -2.96 6.52 19.41
C PHE A 11 -2.59 7.36 18.18
N VAL A 12 -1.82 8.43 18.38
CA VAL A 12 -1.33 9.30 17.29
C VAL A 12 -0.42 8.53 16.34
N LEU A 13 0.52 7.74 16.87
CA LEU A 13 1.39 6.90 16.05
C LEU A 13 0.57 5.89 15.25
N LEU A 14 -0.36 5.17 15.88
CA LEU A 14 -1.19 4.19 15.20
C LEU A 14 -2.04 4.83 14.09
N ALA A 15 -2.62 6.00 14.34
CA ALA A 15 -3.42 6.74 13.38
C ALA A 15 -2.59 7.18 12.16
N ILE A 16 -1.38 7.71 12.39
CA ILE A 16 -0.46 8.12 11.31
C ILE A 16 0.02 6.91 10.51
N PHE A 17 0.40 5.81 11.18
CA PHE A 17 0.90 4.61 10.51
C PHE A 17 -0.19 3.85 9.74
N ARG A 18 -1.45 3.83 10.21
CA ARG A 18 -2.57 3.23 9.47
C ARG A 18 -2.99 4.05 8.25
N ASN A 19 -3.09 5.37 8.39
CA ASN A 19 -3.72 6.22 7.36
C ASN A 19 -2.78 6.62 6.21
N ARG A 20 -1.45 6.59 6.40
CA ARG A 20 -0.50 6.91 5.31
C ARG A 20 -0.48 5.89 4.17
N ARG A 21 -0.89 4.64 4.41
CA ARG A 21 -0.77 3.56 3.42
C ARG A 21 -1.81 3.62 2.31
N THR A 22 -2.91 4.36 2.43
CA THR A 22 -4.02 4.30 1.45
C THR A 22 -4.11 5.51 0.54
N ARG A 23 -3.74 6.72 1.00
CA ARG A 23 -3.90 7.97 0.23
C ARG A 23 -2.72 8.38 -0.65
N ILE A 24 -1.58 7.68 -0.56
CA ILE A 24 -0.35 8.03 -1.29
C ILE A 24 0.14 6.86 -2.15
N CYS A 25 -0.73 5.89 -2.48
CA CYS A 25 -0.29 4.77 -3.32
C CYS A 25 0.01 5.29 -4.74
N ARG A 26 1.31 5.39 -5.04
CA ARG A 26 1.83 5.84 -6.32
C ARG A 26 2.19 4.61 -7.16
N TRP A 27 1.20 4.12 -7.88
CA TRP A 27 1.35 3.00 -8.79
C TRP A 27 2.22 3.40 -9.98
N ARG A 28 3.27 2.62 -10.23
CA ARG A 28 4.02 2.65 -11.48
C ARG A 28 3.79 1.34 -12.22
N ARG A 29 3.58 1.45 -13.53
CA ARG A 29 3.62 0.30 -14.43
C ARG A 29 5.08 -0.13 -14.58
N ASP A 30 5.34 -1.41 -14.36
CA ASP A 30 6.65 -2.00 -14.59
C ASP A 30 6.64 -2.79 -15.89
N ARG A 31 7.17 -2.17 -16.95
CA ARG A 31 7.23 -2.76 -18.29
C ARG A 31 8.14 -3.99 -18.35
N SER A 32 9.01 -4.21 -17.36
CA SER A 32 9.86 -5.39 -17.31
C SER A 32 9.08 -6.66 -16.91
N GLY A 33 7.95 -6.50 -16.22
CA GLY A 33 7.09 -7.61 -15.79
C GLY A 33 5.86 -7.82 -16.68
N ASP A 34 5.64 -6.94 -17.67
CA ASP A 34 4.54 -7.03 -18.61
C ASP A 34 4.73 -8.28 -19.49
N ASN A 35 3.74 -9.17 -19.46
CA ASN A 35 3.73 -10.42 -20.22
C ASN A 35 2.32 -10.65 -20.79
N HIS A 36 2.12 -11.71 -21.59
CA HIS A 36 0.78 -12.08 -22.11
C HIS A 36 -0.27 -12.32 -21.01
N ALA A 37 0.15 -12.47 -19.75
CA ALA A 37 -0.73 -12.60 -18.58
C ALA A 37 -1.27 -11.27 -18.02
N GLY A 38 -0.87 -10.11 -18.57
CA GLY A 38 -1.34 -8.80 -18.17
C GLY A 38 -0.23 -7.83 -17.75
N PHE A 39 -0.65 -6.64 -17.32
CA PHE A 39 0.22 -5.53 -16.94
C PHE A 39 0.60 -5.59 -15.47
N MET A 40 1.89 -5.43 -15.19
CA MET A 40 2.40 -5.46 -13.82
C MET A 40 2.49 -4.04 -13.26
N PHE A 41 1.91 -3.82 -12.09
CA PHE A 41 1.93 -2.55 -11.39
C PHE A 41 2.57 -2.71 -10.02
N LYS A 42 3.50 -1.80 -9.70
CA LYS A 42 4.19 -1.74 -8.42
C LYS A 42 4.02 -0.37 -7.79
N CYS A 43 3.66 -0.36 -6.52
CA CYS A 43 3.50 0.84 -5.71
C CYS A 43 4.85 1.27 -5.12
N MET A 44 5.38 2.42 -5.54
CA MET A 44 6.67 2.93 -5.03
C MET A 44 6.64 3.38 -3.57
N MET A 45 5.45 3.67 -3.02
CA MET A 45 5.29 4.17 -1.65
C MET A 45 5.06 3.05 -0.64
N CYS A 46 4.38 1.99 -1.06
CA CYS A 46 3.89 0.94 -0.18
C CYS A 46 4.48 -0.45 -0.47
N GLY A 47 5.15 -0.61 -1.62
CA GLY A 47 5.75 -1.86 -2.07
C GLY A 47 4.74 -2.91 -2.57
N ALA A 48 3.44 -2.58 -2.64
CA ALA A 48 2.44 -3.50 -3.15
C ALA A 48 2.65 -3.76 -4.65
N GLU A 49 2.50 -5.01 -5.06
CA GLU A 49 2.59 -5.46 -6.43
C GLU A 49 1.24 -6.08 -6.83
N THR A 50 0.79 -5.78 -8.03
CA THR A 50 -0.44 -6.33 -8.57
C THR A 50 -0.32 -6.53 -10.07
N ARG A 51 -1.02 -7.52 -10.59
CA ARG A 51 -1.13 -7.77 -12.02
C ARG A 51 -2.57 -7.54 -12.45
N MET A 52 -2.75 -6.66 -13.42
CA MET A 52 -4.05 -6.29 -13.95
C MET A 52 -4.09 -6.61 -15.43
N LEU A 53 -5.21 -7.13 -15.94
CA LEU A 53 -5.40 -7.28 -17.39
C LEU A 53 -5.59 -5.93 -18.10
N ARG A 54 -5.86 -4.87 -17.33
CA ARG A 54 -6.06 -3.51 -17.86
C ARG A 54 -4.79 -2.69 -17.70
N GLU A 55 -4.61 -1.77 -18.64
CA GLU A 55 -3.54 -0.78 -18.64
C GLU A 55 -3.69 0.30 -17.55
N THR A 56 -4.84 0.40 -16.92
CA THR A 56 -5.09 1.44 -15.91
C THR A 56 -4.62 0.99 -14.53
N PRO A 57 -3.84 1.81 -13.80
CA PRO A 57 -3.47 1.50 -12.41
C PRO A 57 -4.72 1.45 -11.51
N PRO A 58 -4.70 0.65 -10.43
CA PRO A 58 -5.83 0.58 -9.52
C PRO A 58 -5.99 1.88 -8.72
N ASN A 59 -7.23 2.32 -8.59
CA ASN A 59 -7.58 3.54 -7.84
C ASN A 59 -7.49 3.36 -6.31
N PHE A 60 -7.21 2.14 -5.85
CA PHE A 60 -7.09 1.78 -4.44
C PHE A 60 -5.78 1.03 -4.20
N CYS A 61 -5.34 1.04 -2.95
CA CYS A 61 -4.10 0.38 -2.59
C CYS A 61 -4.31 -1.13 -2.44
N MET A 62 -3.85 -1.92 -3.42
CA MET A 62 -3.81 -3.39 -3.38
C MET A 62 -2.67 -3.94 -2.49
N LYS A 63 -2.32 -3.25 -1.41
CA LYS A 63 -1.45 -3.84 -0.38
C LYS A 63 -2.25 -4.92 0.33
N THR A 64 -2.31 -6.10 -0.27
CA THR A 64 -2.74 -7.30 0.43
C THR A 64 -1.69 -7.54 1.52
N ASN A 65 -2.09 -7.40 2.78
CA ASN A 65 -1.31 -7.92 3.89
C ASN A 65 -1.30 -9.45 3.70
N GLN A 66 -0.33 -9.99 2.98
CA GLN A 66 -0.09 -11.44 2.94
C GLN A 66 0.43 -11.87 4.32
N SER A 67 -0.51 -12.01 5.25
CA SER A 67 -0.36 -12.78 6.48
C SER A 67 -1.27 -14.00 6.37
N THR A 68 -0.93 -14.88 5.43
CA THR A 68 -1.29 -16.31 5.46
C THR A 68 -0.14 -16.99 4.72
N LYS A 69 0.94 -17.31 5.44
CA LYS A 69 1.21 -18.63 6.01
C LYS A 69 1.09 -19.75 4.98
#